data_AF-A0A0M9AK61-F1
#
_entry.id   AF-A0A0M9AK61-F1
#
_cell.length_a   1.000
_cell.length_b   1.000
_cell.length_c   1.000
_cell.angle_alpha   90.00
_cell.angle_beta   90.00
_cell.angle_gamma   90.00
#
_symmetry.space_group_name_H-M   'P 1'
#
loop_
_entity.id
_entity.type
_entity.pdbx_description
1 polymer ?
#
loop_
_entity_poly.entity_id
_entity_poly.type
_entity_poly.pdbx_seq_one_letter_code
_entity_poly.pdbx_strand_id
1 'polypeptide(L)'
;MTTEGGGTLGLLDRGLYALFAHHAEDDRHASTRDRYRAAYPSAGFGVYVARVYGLSWIALCVGVIGTATIAMLVPPATFDSFVAVLQQSLPIINRLALPEVPRLLVATILGTVAGLTLKRGVFVAGNRYLSWVASARRADIAATLPGAVRYLRVLASGTHDRREMLRAVAEQDAYGETAVAFRRALNQGILTGSLDTGIERVASETPSRDLLAPFLLKFREHANQSAEALEGYLEMEGRLLSHEQSRQHERATGYLELLAELFVVLLVLPALVVLIVTVMGILAPGLSEPVATPLGETTVRAIVVYGSAAFVMAAGLLAAFVVATLRPRNTAAPSYGLPDGPVAILTSIPSNPASALLACMPLGVVVAAGLWSLGYRPVNVALLSYTTVGVPVGLVTVRRARADDAKDREIQDFVHAVAGHVALGRPFPEAVRRVADDVELGALASDVQSLAFTLSLGDSPGDAAADRRAAALDQFVGRVGTPMAEQTIGLVVGALDTGSDAEDVFETLQTEIGQLYHLRKSIRSALLVYVAVGWTTALLVIGITVAVNVYVLDSFAQLSSVSGGANIAFDPSAIKPVREQHRFYVVTQATMLACGWFAGTASRGAYEALLHSSGLVLVAYVVFAGAGLI
;
A
#
# COMPACT_ATOMS: atom_id res chain seq x y z
N MET A 1 -27.45 13.28 22.16
CA MET A 1 -27.47 13.65 20.74
C MET A 1 -26.68 12.61 19.98
N THR A 2 -27.40 11.70 19.34
CA THR A 2 -26.91 10.57 18.56
C THR A 2 -26.86 10.97 17.10
N THR A 3 -25.72 10.79 16.43
CA THR A 3 -25.67 10.79 14.96
C THR A 3 -26.31 9.48 14.47
N GLU A 4 -26.81 9.45 13.24
CA GLU A 4 -27.36 8.24 12.56
C GLU A 4 -26.36 7.06 12.41
N GLY A 5 -25.20 7.12 13.07
CA GLY A 5 -24.16 6.09 13.07
C GLY A 5 -23.60 5.76 14.45
N GLY A 6 -24.42 5.80 15.50
CA GLY A 6 -24.18 5.08 16.77
C GLY A 6 -22.96 5.43 17.64
N GLY A 7 -22.06 6.31 17.21
CA GLY A 7 -20.88 6.71 17.98
C GLY A 7 -21.15 7.91 18.88
N THR A 8 -20.92 7.79 20.19
CA THR A 8 -20.90 8.97 21.07
C THR A 8 -19.75 9.89 20.66
N LEU A 9 -20.07 11.10 20.18
CA LEU A 9 -19.08 12.13 19.90
C LEU A 9 -18.22 12.37 21.15
N GLY A 10 -16.90 12.28 21.01
CA GLY A 10 -15.95 12.62 22.06
C GLY A 10 -16.14 14.06 22.53
N LEU A 11 -15.69 14.38 23.76
CA LEU A 11 -15.87 15.72 24.35
C LEU A 11 -15.34 16.84 23.45
N LEU A 12 -14.20 16.61 22.78
CA LEU A 12 -13.61 17.54 21.82
C LEU A 12 -14.48 17.74 20.57
N ASP A 13 -14.99 16.65 19.98
CA ASP A 13 -15.86 16.73 18.80
C ASP A 13 -17.15 17.49 19.12
N ARG A 14 -17.67 17.34 20.33
CA ARG A 14 -18.88 18.04 20.78
C ARG A 14 -18.65 19.54 20.89
N GLY A 15 -17.51 19.96 21.44
CA GLY A 15 -17.11 21.36 21.53
C GLY A 15 -16.85 21.99 20.16
N LEU A 16 -16.12 21.30 19.28
CA LEU A 16 -15.87 21.75 17.91
C LEU A 16 -17.16 21.84 17.09
N TYR A 17 -18.05 20.86 17.22
CA TYR A 17 -19.34 20.88 16.54
C TYR A 17 -20.19 22.07 17.01
N ALA A 18 -20.29 22.32 18.32
CA ALA A 18 -21.03 23.47 18.83
C ALA A 18 -20.48 24.82 18.31
N LEU A 19 -19.15 24.95 18.16
CA LEU A 19 -18.51 26.17 17.69
C LEU A 19 -18.59 26.37 16.17
N PHE A 20 -18.57 25.30 15.38
CA PHE A 20 -18.33 25.40 13.93
C PHE A 20 -19.38 24.71 13.05
N ALA A 21 -20.38 24.02 13.60
CA ALA A 21 -21.38 23.30 12.80
C ALA A 21 -22.18 24.20 11.85
N HIS A 22 -22.43 25.46 12.22
CA HIS A 22 -23.17 26.41 11.38
C HIS A 22 -22.51 26.60 10.00
N HIS A 23 -21.18 26.49 9.91
CA HIS A 23 -20.47 26.59 8.64
C HIS A 23 -20.79 25.45 7.67
N ALA A 24 -21.37 24.34 8.12
CA ALA A 24 -21.74 23.22 7.25
C ALA A 24 -22.92 23.55 6.32
N GLU A 25 -23.71 24.57 6.65
CA GLU A 25 -24.87 25.01 5.86
C GLU A 25 -24.47 25.99 4.75
N ASP A 26 -23.32 26.67 4.88
CA ASP A 26 -22.87 27.68 3.92
C ASP A 26 -22.72 27.13 2.48
N ASP A 27 -23.19 27.90 1.49
CA ASP A 27 -23.11 27.56 0.06
C ASP A 27 -21.67 27.40 -0.45
N ARG A 28 -20.69 28.05 0.19
CA ARG A 28 -19.26 27.90 -0.14
C ARG A 28 -18.76 26.46 -0.04
N HIS A 29 -19.47 25.61 0.72
CA HIS A 29 -19.13 24.19 0.89
C HIS A 29 -19.96 23.26 0.02
N ALA A 30 -20.74 23.77 -0.95
CA ALA A 30 -21.52 22.92 -1.87
C ALA A 30 -20.63 21.90 -2.62
N SER A 31 -19.52 22.36 -3.20
CA SER A 31 -18.57 21.46 -3.87
C SER A 31 -17.90 20.45 -2.91
N THR A 32 -17.63 20.87 -1.67
CA THR A 32 -17.09 20.00 -0.61
C THR A 32 -18.11 18.95 -0.20
N ARG A 33 -19.40 19.32 -0.17
CA ARG A 33 -20.52 18.42 0.14
C ARG A 33 -20.67 17.32 -0.91
N ASP A 34 -20.50 17.65 -2.19
CA ASP A 34 -20.52 16.64 -3.25
C ASP A 34 -19.32 15.69 -3.17
N ARG A 35 -18.10 16.22 -2.94
CA ARG A 35 -16.91 15.39 -2.70
C ARG A 35 -17.06 14.51 -1.46
N TYR A 36 -17.74 15.02 -0.44
CA TYR A 36 -18.00 14.30 0.79
C TYR A 36 -18.99 13.14 0.59
N ARG A 37 -20.10 13.38 -0.13
CA ARG A 37 -21.07 12.33 -0.49
C ARG A 37 -20.41 11.22 -1.31
N ALA A 38 -19.50 11.59 -2.20
CA ALA A 38 -18.71 10.68 -2.99
C ALA A 38 -17.70 9.89 -2.15
N ALA A 39 -17.00 10.53 -1.20
CA ALA A 39 -16.06 9.89 -0.29
C ALA A 39 -16.71 8.99 0.77
N TYR A 40 -17.96 9.28 1.16
CA TYR A 40 -18.77 8.54 2.14
C TYR A 40 -18.02 8.11 3.42
N PRO A 41 -17.42 9.05 4.17
CA PRO A 41 -16.79 8.73 5.45
C PRO A 41 -17.86 8.42 6.53
N SER A 42 -17.45 7.73 7.60
CA SER A 42 -18.35 7.29 8.69
C SER A 42 -18.89 8.43 9.59
N ALA A 43 -18.23 9.59 9.59
CA ALA A 43 -18.74 10.77 10.30
C ALA A 43 -19.90 11.43 9.53
N GLY A 44 -20.63 12.35 10.14
CA GLY A 44 -21.56 13.23 9.42
C GLY A 44 -20.86 14.47 8.83
N PHE A 45 -21.41 15.05 7.75
CA PHE A 45 -20.78 16.18 7.05
C PHE A 45 -20.48 17.36 7.97
N GLY A 46 -21.44 17.71 8.86
CA GLY A 46 -21.26 18.79 9.82
C GLY A 46 -20.10 18.56 10.80
N VAL A 47 -19.88 17.31 11.23
CA VAL A 47 -18.76 16.93 12.11
C VAL A 47 -17.44 17.05 11.35
N TYR A 48 -17.40 16.62 10.09
CA TYR A 48 -16.21 16.76 9.26
C TYR A 48 -15.83 18.22 9.06
N VAL A 49 -16.78 19.08 8.68
CA VAL A 49 -16.54 20.52 8.51
C VAL A 49 -16.06 21.12 9.84
N ALA A 50 -16.72 20.82 10.96
CA ALA A 50 -16.32 21.30 12.27
C ALA A 50 -14.89 20.89 12.65
N ARG A 51 -14.48 19.65 12.36
CA ARG A 51 -13.10 19.16 12.59
C ARG A 51 -12.08 19.91 11.72
N VAL A 52 -12.37 20.15 10.44
CA VAL A 52 -11.48 20.90 9.55
C VAL A 52 -11.32 22.34 10.03
N TYR A 53 -12.41 23.00 10.43
CA TYR A 53 -12.35 24.34 11.01
C TYR A 53 -11.57 24.38 12.32
N GLY A 54 -11.82 23.42 13.23
CA GLY A 54 -11.08 23.27 14.48
C GLY A 54 -9.58 23.10 14.26
N LEU A 55 -9.19 22.16 13.40
CA LEU A 55 -7.80 21.94 13.02
C LEU A 55 -7.17 23.17 12.36
N SER A 56 -7.93 23.92 11.56
CA SER A 56 -7.42 25.13 10.91
C SER A 56 -7.08 26.23 11.91
N TRP A 57 -7.87 26.37 12.98
CA TRP A 57 -7.62 27.32 14.06
C TRP A 57 -6.45 26.87 14.95
N ILE A 58 -6.36 25.57 15.24
CA ILE A 58 -5.20 25.01 15.96
C ILE A 58 -3.92 25.24 15.14
N ALA A 59 -3.94 24.96 13.83
CA ALA A 59 -2.80 25.17 12.94
C ALA A 59 -2.38 26.64 12.86
N LEU A 60 -3.35 27.57 12.90
CA LEU A 60 -3.07 29.00 13.00
C LEU A 60 -2.29 29.32 14.29
N CYS A 61 -2.81 28.88 15.45
CA CYS A 61 -2.18 29.13 16.74
C CYS A 61 -0.79 28.49 16.84
N VAL A 62 -0.64 27.23 16.41
CA VAL A 62 0.65 26.52 16.37
C VAL A 62 1.62 27.21 15.42
N GLY A 63 1.15 27.65 14.26
CA GLY A 63 1.96 28.38 13.30
C GLY A 63 2.49 29.70 13.88
N VAL A 64 1.63 30.51 14.47
CA VAL A 64 2.00 31.79 15.08
C VAL A 64 2.95 31.59 16.27
N ILE A 65 2.59 30.72 17.22
CA ILE A 65 3.39 30.50 18.43
C ILE A 65 4.72 29.84 18.08
N GLY A 66 4.70 28.80 17.25
CA GLY A 66 5.89 28.02 16.87
C GLY A 66 6.91 28.85 16.10
N THR A 67 6.47 29.67 15.15
CA THR A 67 7.39 30.59 14.45
C THR A 67 7.87 31.72 15.35
N ALA A 68 7.03 32.25 16.24
CA ALA A 68 7.46 33.26 17.20
C ALA A 68 8.50 32.70 18.20
N THR A 69 8.33 31.47 18.68
CA THR A 69 9.31 30.82 19.58
C THR A 69 10.61 30.50 18.86
N ILE A 70 10.56 29.94 17.65
CA ILE A 70 11.75 29.70 16.81
C ILE A 70 12.47 31.04 16.55
N ALA A 71 11.72 32.06 16.16
CA ALA A 71 12.26 33.40 15.92
C ALA A 71 12.87 34.03 17.17
N MET A 72 12.57 33.56 18.39
CA MET A 72 13.20 33.99 19.65
C MET A 72 14.38 33.11 20.08
N LEU A 73 14.40 31.83 19.70
CA LEU A 73 15.45 30.86 20.03
C LEU A 73 16.70 30.96 19.13
N VAL A 74 16.56 31.46 17.91
CA VAL A 74 17.67 31.61 16.96
C VAL A 74 18.71 32.63 17.48
N PRO A 75 20.03 32.40 17.32
CA PRO A 75 21.03 33.40 17.70
C PRO A 75 20.83 34.73 16.97
N PRO A 76 21.02 35.90 17.63
CA PRO A 76 20.77 37.22 17.03
C PRO A 76 21.48 37.41 15.69
N ALA A 77 22.75 37.01 15.58
CA ALA A 77 23.54 37.14 14.34
C ALA A 77 22.94 36.40 13.14
N THR A 78 22.33 35.23 13.36
CA THR A 78 21.68 34.43 12.31
C THR A 78 20.35 35.04 11.90
N PHE A 79 19.61 35.58 12.88
CA PHE A 79 18.35 36.28 12.64
C PHE A 79 18.57 37.57 11.83
N ASP A 80 19.57 38.36 12.20
CA ASP A 80 19.91 39.63 11.52
C ASP A 80 20.38 39.38 10.09
N SER A 81 21.18 38.32 9.86
CA SER A 81 21.59 37.89 8.51
C SER A 81 20.39 37.50 7.65
N PHE A 82 19.42 36.76 8.22
CA PHE A 82 18.20 36.39 7.51
C PHE A 82 17.35 37.60 7.13
N VAL A 83 17.18 38.56 8.06
CA VAL A 83 16.42 39.80 7.82
C VAL A 83 17.12 40.65 6.74
N ALA A 84 18.45 40.75 6.77
CA ALA A 84 19.23 41.47 5.77
C ALA A 84 19.05 40.88 4.36
N VAL A 85 19.10 39.54 4.24
CA VAL A 85 18.84 38.85 2.96
C VAL A 85 17.41 39.09 2.47
N LEU A 86 16.42 39.03 3.37
CA LEU A 86 15.01 39.27 3.03
C LEU A 86 14.77 40.71 2.54
N GLN A 87 15.40 41.70 3.18
CA GLN A 87 15.34 43.10 2.78
C GLN A 87 15.98 43.35 1.40
N GLN A 88 17.11 42.70 1.11
CA GLN A 88 17.77 42.79 -0.20
C GLN A 88 16.97 42.12 -1.32
N SER A 89 16.19 41.09 -0.99
CA SER A 89 15.38 40.32 -1.95
C SER A 89 14.09 41.03 -2.37
N LEU A 90 13.62 42.02 -1.61
CA LEU A 90 12.37 42.75 -1.88
C LEU A 90 12.67 44.09 -2.58
N PRO A 91 12.36 44.24 -3.89
CA PRO A 91 12.86 45.33 -4.74
C PRO A 91 12.41 46.75 -4.34
N ILE A 92 11.38 46.86 -3.50
CA ILE A 92 10.85 48.14 -2.98
C ILE A 92 11.41 48.47 -1.59
N ILE A 93 11.71 47.45 -0.77
CA ILE A 93 12.16 47.62 0.63
C ILE A 93 13.66 47.95 0.69
N ASN A 94 14.46 47.44 -0.26
CA ASN A 94 15.89 47.73 -0.39
C ASN A 94 16.21 49.24 -0.59
N ARG A 95 15.24 50.07 -0.99
CA ARG A 95 15.44 51.51 -1.20
C ARG A 95 14.94 52.41 -0.06
N LEU A 96 14.31 51.83 0.96
CA LEU A 96 13.82 52.57 2.12
C LEU A 96 14.71 52.28 3.33
N ALA A 97 15.33 53.31 3.91
CA ALA A 97 16.05 53.21 5.17
C ALA A 97 15.04 53.02 6.31
N LEU A 98 14.64 51.76 6.55
CA LEU A 98 13.74 51.43 7.64
C LEU A 98 14.50 51.48 8.98
N PRO A 99 13.89 52.02 10.06
CA PRO A 99 14.46 51.95 11.41
C PRO A 99 14.61 50.49 11.86
N GLU A 100 15.51 50.23 12.82
CA GLU A 100 15.70 48.90 13.42
C GLU A 100 14.36 48.37 13.96
N VAL A 101 13.77 47.43 13.22
CA VAL A 101 12.46 46.87 13.58
C VAL A 101 12.68 45.91 14.75
N PRO A 102 11.95 46.05 15.87
CA PRO A 102 12.12 45.14 17.00
C PRO A 102 11.84 43.70 16.57
N ARG A 103 12.73 42.79 16.97
CA ARG A 103 12.66 41.34 16.66
C ARG A 103 11.29 40.72 16.93
N LEU A 104 10.60 41.19 17.98
CA LEU A 104 9.25 40.79 18.32
C LEU A 104 8.24 41.10 17.21
N LEU A 105 8.32 42.28 16.60
CA LEU A 105 7.40 42.70 15.55
C LEU A 105 7.61 41.86 14.29
N VAL A 106 8.86 41.65 13.88
CA VAL A 106 9.20 40.77 12.74
C VAL A 106 8.74 39.32 13.01
N ALA A 107 8.97 38.81 14.22
CA ALA A 107 8.52 37.48 14.63
C ALA A 107 6.99 37.34 14.59
N THR A 108 6.24 38.36 15.04
CA THR A 108 4.77 38.33 14.98
C THR A 108 4.22 38.42 13.56
N ILE A 109 4.83 39.22 12.67
CA ILE A 109 4.42 39.30 11.25
C ILE A 109 4.72 37.97 10.55
N LEU A 110 5.93 37.45 10.69
CA LEU A 110 6.28 36.15 10.12
C LEU A 110 5.39 35.05 10.69
N GLY A 111 5.06 35.10 11.97
CA GLY A 111 4.21 34.10 12.59
C GLY A 111 2.74 34.19 12.21
N THR A 112 2.19 35.39 12.04
CA THR A 112 0.83 35.54 11.49
C THR A 112 0.75 35.07 10.05
N VAL A 113 1.76 35.37 9.22
CA VAL A 113 1.83 34.85 7.85
C VAL A 113 1.94 33.32 7.85
N ALA A 114 2.85 32.74 8.63
CA ALA A 114 3.02 31.29 8.75
C ALA A 114 1.78 30.57 9.31
N GLY A 115 1.11 31.18 10.29
CA GLY A 115 -0.14 30.65 10.82
C GLY A 115 -1.28 30.69 9.80
N LEU A 116 -1.41 31.78 9.03
CA LEU A 116 -2.42 31.89 7.97
C LEU A 116 -2.16 30.92 6.81
N THR A 117 -0.89 30.69 6.44
CA THR A 117 -0.54 29.69 5.42
C THR A 117 -0.83 28.28 5.90
N LEU A 118 -0.50 27.94 7.15
CA LEU A 118 -0.86 26.66 7.77
C LEU A 118 -2.37 26.46 7.85
N LYS A 119 -3.13 27.49 8.27
CA LYS A 119 -4.60 27.48 8.28
C LYS A 119 -5.17 27.18 6.89
N ARG A 120 -4.69 27.87 5.84
CA ARG A 120 -5.09 27.58 4.45
C ARG A 120 -4.68 26.17 4.03
N GLY A 121 -3.48 25.73 4.43
CA GLY A 121 -2.97 24.38 4.20
C GLY A 121 -3.92 23.31 4.72
N VAL A 122 -4.49 23.48 5.92
CA VAL A 122 -5.48 22.55 6.48
C VAL A 122 -6.74 22.46 5.62
N PHE A 123 -7.28 23.57 5.13
CA PHE A 123 -8.46 23.52 4.25
C PHE A 123 -8.17 22.84 2.92
N VAL A 124 -7.02 23.17 2.31
CA VAL A 124 -6.57 22.52 1.06
C VAL A 124 -6.35 21.03 1.29
N ALA A 125 -5.71 20.65 2.39
CA ALA A 125 -5.46 19.27 2.77
C ALA A 125 -6.75 18.50 3.04
N GLY A 126 -7.72 19.09 3.75
CA GLY A 126 -9.04 18.48 3.99
C GLY A 126 -9.77 18.21 2.68
N ASN A 127 -9.83 19.19 1.79
CA ASN A 127 -10.46 19.01 0.49
C ASN A 127 -9.71 17.98 -0.40
N ARG A 128 -8.37 18.01 -0.37
CA ARG A 128 -7.53 17.04 -1.09
C ARG A 128 -7.75 15.63 -0.54
N TYR A 129 -7.88 15.48 0.77
CA TYR A 129 -8.20 14.22 1.43
C TYR A 129 -9.53 13.66 0.91
N LEU A 130 -10.60 14.46 0.85
CA LEU A 130 -11.88 13.98 0.28
C LEU A 130 -11.74 13.55 -1.17
N SER A 131 -11.02 14.32 -1.99
CA SER A 131 -10.80 13.93 -3.39
C SER A 131 -10.01 12.63 -3.50
N TRP A 132 -9.00 12.45 -2.65
CA TRP A 132 -8.17 11.25 -2.63
C TRP A 132 -8.96 10.02 -2.17
N VAL A 133 -9.77 10.15 -1.11
CA VAL A 133 -10.66 9.08 -0.64
C VAL A 133 -11.70 8.75 -1.72
N ALA A 134 -12.33 9.74 -2.34
CA ALA A 134 -13.29 9.51 -3.41
C ALA A 134 -12.65 8.82 -4.64
N SER A 135 -11.42 9.19 -5.01
CA SER A 135 -10.66 8.52 -6.06
C SER A 135 -10.27 7.08 -5.69
N ALA A 136 -9.84 6.85 -4.45
CA ALA A 136 -9.56 5.50 -3.93
C ALA A 136 -10.83 4.63 -4.00
N ARG A 137 -11.95 5.15 -3.49
CA ARG A 137 -13.26 4.51 -3.53
C ARG A 137 -13.72 4.20 -4.95
N ARG A 138 -13.53 5.13 -5.91
CA ARG A 138 -13.82 4.89 -7.33
C ARG A 138 -13.01 3.72 -7.89
N ALA A 139 -11.72 3.67 -7.56
CA ALA A 139 -10.84 2.58 -8.00
C ALA A 139 -11.28 1.25 -7.36
N ASP A 140 -11.62 1.24 -6.08
CA ASP A 140 -12.08 0.05 -5.36
C ASP A 140 -13.40 -0.48 -5.95
N ILE A 141 -14.38 0.39 -6.21
CA ILE A 141 -15.63 0.03 -6.91
C ILE A 141 -15.35 -0.57 -8.29
N ALA A 142 -14.50 0.08 -9.10
CA ALA A 142 -14.17 -0.41 -10.44
C ALA A 142 -13.54 -1.81 -10.40
N ALA A 143 -12.82 -2.10 -9.30
CA ALA A 143 -12.16 -3.35 -9.07
C ALA A 143 -13.16 -4.44 -8.60
N THR A 144 -14.07 -4.12 -7.68
CA THR A 144 -15.01 -5.11 -7.12
C THR A 144 -16.30 -5.31 -7.93
N LEU A 145 -16.69 -4.34 -8.78
CA LEU A 145 -17.94 -4.39 -9.55
C LEU A 145 -18.05 -5.60 -10.49
N PRO A 146 -17.03 -5.99 -11.30
CA PRO A 146 -17.17 -7.13 -12.21
C PRO A 146 -17.53 -8.44 -11.49
N GLY A 147 -16.93 -8.69 -10.32
CA GLY A 147 -17.25 -9.85 -9.48
C GLY A 147 -18.68 -9.79 -8.92
N ALA A 148 -19.11 -8.62 -8.44
CA ALA A 148 -20.46 -8.41 -7.95
C ALA A 148 -21.53 -8.60 -9.05
N VAL A 149 -21.27 -8.17 -10.29
CA VAL A 149 -22.17 -8.35 -11.43
C VAL A 149 -22.29 -9.83 -11.81
N ARG A 150 -21.17 -10.57 -11.81
CA ARG A 150 -21.21 -12.03 -12.00
C ARG A 150 -22.03 -12.72 -10.92
N TYR A 151 -21.91 -12.28 -9.68
CA TYR A 151 -22.73 -12.82 -8.59
C TYR A 151 -24.21 -12.51 -8.77
N LEU A 152 -24.57 -11.26 -9.08
CA LEU A 152 -25.95 -10.88 -9.39
C LEU A 152 -26.54 -11.72 -10.52
N ARG A 153 -25.75 -12.06 -11.54
CA ARG A 153 -26.19 -12.94 -12.64
C ARG A 153 -26.59 -14.32 -12.11
N VAL A 154 -25.78 -14.92 -11.23
CA VAL A 154 -26.09 -16.22 -10.61
C VAL A 154 -27.36 -16.12 -9.75
N LEU A 155 -27.53 -15.03 -9.01
CA LEU A 155 -28.74 -14.83 -8.20
C LEU A 155 -29.99 -14.60 -9.07
N ALA A 156 -29.84 -13.95 -10.23
CA ALA A 156 -30.96 -13.64 -11.13
C ALA A 156 -31.61 -14.88 -11.75
N SER A 157 -30.90 -16.02 -11.82
CA SER A 157 -31.50 -17.29 -12.25
C SER A 157 -32.38 -17.94 -11.18
N GLY A 158 -32.10 -17.68 -9.90
CA GLY A 158 -32.81 -18.28 -8.76
C GLY A 158 -33.91 -17.41 -8.14
N THR A 159 -33.68 -16.09 -8.01
CA THR A 159 -34.64 -15.15 -7.42
C THR A 159 -34.94 -14.00 -8.36
N HIS A 160 -36.17 -13.47 -8.25
CA HIS A 160 -36.61 -12.29 -8.99
C HIS A 160 -36.76 -11.07 -8.07
N ASP A 161 -36.51 -11.21 -6.75
CA ASP A 161 -36.53 -10.07 -5.84
C ASP A 161 -35.23 -9.28 -5.91
N ARG A 162 -35.31 -8.10 -6.53
CA ARG A 162 -34.24 -7.11 -6.60
C ARG A 162 -33.65 -6.70 -5.23
N ARG A 163 -34.45 -6.68 -4.17
CA ARG A 163 -33.96 -6.34 -2.82
C ARG A 163 -33.11 -7.46 -2.27
N GLU A 164 -33.54 -8.70 -2.47
CA GLU A 164 -32.82 -9.90 -2.09
C GLU A 164 -31.49 -10.02 -2.85
N MET A 165 -31.51 -9.84 -4.18
CA MET A 165 -30.30 -9.85 -5.00
C MET A 165 -29.26 -8.81 -4.54
N LEU A 166 -29.68 -7.55 -4.33
CA LEU A 166 -28.77 -6.51 -3.84
C LEU A 166 -28.33 -6.77 -2.39
N ARG A 167 -29.18 -7.37 -1.55
CA ARG A 167 -28.86 -7.69 -0.15
C ARG A 167 -27.78 -8.78 -0.08
N ALA A 168 -27.93 -9.83 -0.87
CA ALA A 168 -26.96 -10.91 -0.94
C ALA A 168 -25.56 -10.41 -1.31
N VAL A 169 -25.43 -9.50 -2.28
CA VAL A 169 -24.15 -8.85 -2.60
C VAL A 169 -23.69 -7.93 -1.46
N ALA A 170 -24.63 -7.19 -0.84
CA ALA A 170 -24.32 -6.22 0.20
C ALA A 170 -23.86 -6.85 1.52
N GLU A 171 -24.18 -8.11 1.78
CA GLU A 171 -23.76 -8.87 2.97
C GLU A 171 -22.36 -9.47 2.82
N GLN A 172 -21.89 -9.65 1.58
CA GLN A 172 -20.57 -10.22 1.29
C GLN A 172 -19.47 -9.15 1.26
N ASP A 173 -18.57 -9.19 2.24
CA ASP A 173 -17.43 -8.26 2.33
C ASP A 173 -16.44 -8.43 1.16
N ALA A 174 -16.45 -9.59 0.49
CA ALA A 174 -15.60 -9.88 -0.68
C ALA A 174 -15.80 -8.91 -1.85
N TYR A 175 -16.98 -8.29 -1.98
CA TYR A 175 -17.25 -7.27 -3.01
C TYR A 175 -16.97 -5.83 -2.53
N GLY A 176 -16.32 -5.70 -1.37
CA GLY A 176 -15.76 -4.46 -0.85
C GLY A 176 -16.67 -3.25 -1.03
N GLU A 177 -16.17 -2.24 -1.74
CA GLU A 177 -16.89 -0.96 -1.87
C GLU A 177 -18.14 -1.04 -2.76
N THR A 178 -18.24 -2.04 -3.64
CA THR A 178 -19.48 -2.31 -4.38
C THR A 178 -20.57 -2.82 -3.44
N ALA A 179 -20.24 -3.75 -2.53
CA ALA A 179 -21.17 -4.20 -1.48
C ALA A 179 -21.63 -3.03 -0.60
N VAL A 180 -20.71 -2.14 -0.19
CA VAL A 180 -21.05 -0.92 0.56
C VAL A 180 -22.00 -0.01 -0.23
N ALA A 181 -21.78 0.16 -1.54
CA ALA A 181 -22.66 0.97 -2.38
C ALA A 181 -24.07 0.36 -2.50
N PHE A 182 -24.19 -0.96 -2.63
CA PHE A 182 -25.49 -1.65 -2.67
C PHE A 182 -26.18 -1.62 -1.30
N ARG A 183 -25.44 -1.83 -0.21
CA ARG A 183 -25.93 -1.66 1.18
C ARG A 183 -26.48 -0.25 1.39
N ARG A 184 -25.77 0.77 0.88
CA ARG A 184 -26.23 2.17 0.91
C ARG A 184 -27.50 2.37 0.09
N ALA A 185 -27.63 1.75 -1.08
CA ALA A 185 -28.84 1.84 -1.90
C ALA A 185 -30.04 1.19 -1.19
N LEU A 186 -29.83 0.04 -0.55
CA LEU A 186 -30.85 -0.65 0.26
C LEU A 186 -31.27 0.18 1.47
N ASN A 187 -30.31 0.69 2.25
CA ASN A 187 -30.57 1.55 3.41
C ASN A 187 -31.34 2.81 3.00
N GLN A 188 -30.93 3.45 1.91
CA GLN A 188 -31.64 4.61 1.38
C GLN A 188 -33.05 4.24 0.88
N GLY A 189 -33.21 3.06 0.29
CA GLY A 189 -34.51 2.55 -0.12
C GLY A 189 -35.45 2.28 1.06
N ILE A 190 -34.92 1.81 2.20
CA ILE A 190 -35.69 1.66 3.45
C ILE A 190 -36.13 3.04 3.96
N LEU A 191 -35.22 4.03 3.98
CA LEU A 191 -35.52 5.38 4.44
C LEU A 191 -36.53 6.13 3.55
N THR A 192 -36.47 5.89 2.24
CA THR A 192 -37.33 6.57 1.25
C THR A 192 -38.60 5.79 0.90
N GLY A 193 -38.72 4.54 1.36
CA GLY A 193 -39.81 3.62 1.01
C GLY A 193 -39.71 2.99 -0.38
N SER A 194 -38.72 3.37 -1.20
CA SER A 194 -38.54 2.86 -2.57
C SER A 194 -37.08 2.50 -2.86
N LEU A 195 -36.83 1.25 -3.29
CA LEU A 195 -35.51 0.82 -3.72
C LEU A 195 -35.05 1.62 -4.95
N ASP A 196 -35.97 1.99 -5.86
CA ASP A 196 -35.65 2.78 -7.05
C ASP A 196 -35.03 4.14 -6.68
N THR A 197 -35.61 4.82 -5.69
CA THR A 197 -35.10 6.08 -5.17
C THR A 197 -33.76 5.90 -4.46
N GLY A 198 -33.57 4.78 -3.75
CA GLY A 198 -32.28 4.42 -3.16
C GLY A 198 -31.17 4.24 -4.20
N ILE A 199 -31.46 3.50 -5.28
CA ILE A 199 -30.55 3.27 -6.40
C ILE A 199 -30.21 4.58 -7.12
N GLU A 200 -31.22 5.40 -7.45
CA GLU A 200 -30.99 6.72 -8.07
C GLU A 200 -30.12 7.63 -7.21
N ARG A 201 -30.38 7.65 -5.89
CA ARG A 201 -29.61 8.46 -4.97
C ARG A 201 -28.14 8.05 -4.96
N VAL A 202 -27.86 6.76 -4.85
CA VAL A 202 -26.48 6.25 -4.88
C VAL A 202 -25.82 6.47 -6.24
N ALA A 203 -26.55 6.30 -7.34
CA ALA A 203 -26.05 6.59 -8.69
C ALA A 203 -25.69 8.07 -8.88
N SER A 204 -26.41 9.00 -8.24
CA SER A 204 -26.09 10.44 -8.30
C SER A 204 -24.91 10.85 -7.41
N GLU A 205 -24.67 10.13 -6.31
CA GLU A 205 -23.68 10.49 -5.29
C GLU A 205 -22.36 9.71 -5.40
N THR A 206 -22.31 8.64 -6.19
CA THR A 206 -21.12 7.80 -6.33
C THR A 206 -19.95 8.53 -7.02
N PRO A 207 -18.69 8.29 -6.59
CA PRO A 207 -17.52 8.78 -7.32
C PRO A 207 -17.31 8.04 -8.66
N SER A 208 -17.89 6.86 -8.84
CA SER A 208 -17.77 6.03 -10.05
C SER A 208 -18.88 6.36 -11.05
N ARG A 209 -18.79 7.58 -11.63
CA ARG A 209 -19.79 8.12 -12.57
C ARG A 209 -19.85 7.39 -13.91
N ASP A 210 -18.74 6.78 -14.31
CA ASP A 210 -18.59 6.17 -15.64
C ASP A 210 -18.89 4.65 -15.63
N LEU A 211 -18.94 4.03 -14.44
CA LEU A 211 -19.14 2.58 -14.29
C LEU A 211 -20.34 2.26 -13.38
N LEU A 212 -20.27 2.60 -12.09
CA LEU A 212 -21.31 2.19 -11.14
C LEU A 212 -22.63 2.92 -11.35
N ALA A 213 -22.58 4.23 -11.60
CA ALA A 213 -23.80 5.01 -11.84
C ALA A 213 -24.64 4.49 -13.02
N PRO A 214 -24.07 4.30 -14.24
CA PRO A 214 -24.83 3.74 -15.35
C PRO A 214 -25.25 2.29 -15.12
N PHE A 215 -24.42 1.48 -14.45
CA PHE A 215 -24.79 0.12 -14.06
C PHE A 215 -26.06 0.11 -13.19
N LEU A 216 -26.09 0.90 -12.11
CA LEU A 216 -27.21 0.97 -11.18
C LEU A 216 -28.51 1.41 -11.88
N LEU A 217 -28.42 2.39 -12.79
CA LEU A 217 -29.58 2.88 -13.54
C LEU A 217 -30.11 1.83 -14.54
N LYS A 218 -29.21 1.14 -15.26
CA LYS A 218 -29.57 0.08 -16.20
C LYS A 218 -30.08 -1.18 -15.49
N PHE A 219 -29.46 -1.56 -14.36
CA PHE A 219 -29.92 -2.65 -13.50
C PHE A 219 -31.37 -2.43 -13.10
N ARG A 220 -31.68 -1.22 -12.61
CA ARG A 220 -33.05 -0.84 -12.27
C ARG A 220 -34.00 -0.91 -13.46
N GLU A 221 -33.57 -0.39 -14.62
CA GLU A 221 -34.38 -0.39 -15.84
C GLU A 221 -34.75 -1.82 -16.27
N HIS A 222 -33.77 -2.74 -16.34
CA HIS A 222 -33.99 -4.12 -16.77
C HIS A 222 -34.70 -4.95 -15.69
N ALA A 223 -34.41 -4.73 -14.41
CA ALA A 223 -35.11 -5.37 -13.29
C ALA A 223 -36.61 -5.03 -13.25
N ASN A 224 -37.00 -3.87 -13.78
CA ASN A 224 -38.41 -3.48 -13.88
C ASN A 224 -39.10 -4.02 -15.16
N GLN A 225 -38.36 -4.58 -16.12
CA GLN A 225 -38.90 -5.13 -17.36
C GLN A 225 -39.28 -6.62 -17.20
N SER A 226 -38.29 -7.48 -16.96
CA SER A 226 -38.48 -8.92 -16.74
C SER A 226 -37.22 -9.55 -16.14
N ALA A 227 -37.37 -10.74 -15.55
CA ALA A 227 -36.23 -11.52 -15.04
C ALA A 227 -35.24 -11.88 -16.17
N GLU A 228 -35.74 -12.30 -17.32
CA GLU A 228 -34.93 -12.64 -18.50
C GLU A 228 -34.18 -11.42 -19.07
N ALA A 229 -34.80 -10.24 -19.07
CA ALA A 229 -34.14 -9.00 -19.50
C ALA A 229 -33.01 -8.60 -18.54
N LEU A 230 -33.22 -8.78 -17.23
CA LEU A 230 -32.20 -8.53 -16.22
C LEU A 230 -31.03 -9.51 -16.33
N GLU A 231 -31.30 -10.81 -16.49
CA GLU A 231 -30.27 -11.83 -16.65
C GLU A 231 -29.41 -11.57 -17.90
N GLY A 232 -30.05 -11.30 -19.04
CA GLY A 232 -29.35 -10.98 -20.29
C GLY A 232 -28.50 -9.69 -20.17
N TYR A 233 -29.01 -8.67 -19.47
CA TYR A 233 -28.24 -7.47 -19.17
C TYR A 233 -27.00 -7.78 -18.32
N LEU A 234 -27.17 -8.52 -17.22
CA LEU A 234 -26.09 -8.87 -16.31
C LEU A 234 -25.03 -9.75 -16.98
N GLU A 235 -25.43 -10.65 -17.89
CA GLU A 235 -24.49 -11.42 -18.69
C GLU A 235 -23.67 -10.54 -19.65
N MET A 236 -24.33 -9.66 -20.40
CA MET A 236 -23.65 -8.74 -21.32
C MET A 236 -22.70 -7.80 -20.55
N GLU A 237 -23.19 -7.15 -19.50
CA GLU A 237 -22.41 -6.21 -18.69
C GLU A 237 -21.24 -6.93 -17.99
N GLY A 238 -21.47 -8.15 -17.48
CA GLY A 238 -20.41 -8.98 -16.91
C GLY A 238 -19.29 -9.29 -17.90
N ARG A 239 -19.64 -9.61 -19.16
CA ARG A 239 -18.67 -9.83 -20.25
C ARG A 239 -17.93 -8.56 -20.65
N LEU A 240 -18.60 -7.41 -20.70
CA LEU A 240 -17.96 -6.13 -21.02
C LEU A 240 -16.97 -5.70 -19.92
N LEU A 241 -17.39 -5.82 -18.66
CA LEU A 241 -16.56 -5.48 -17.50
C LEU A 241 -15.33 -6.38 -17.39
N SER A 242 -15.45 -7.68 -17.68
CA SER A 242 -14.29 -8.59 -17.66
C SER A 242 -13.26 -8.26 -18.75
N HIS A 243 -13.71 -7.85 -19.95
CA HIS A 243 -12.83 -7.42 -21.03
C HIS A 243 -12.11 -6.11 -20.70
N GLU A 244 -12.82 -5.12 -20.14
CA GLU A 244 -12.21 -3.85 -19.76
C GLU A 244 -11.20 -4.04 -18.62
N GLN A 245 -11.52 -4.90 -17.66
CA GLN A 245 -10.61 -5.27 -16.58
C GLN A 245 -9.33 -5.95 -17.14
N SER A 246 -9.48 -6.90 -18.06
CA SER A 246 -8.35 -7.57 -18.72
C SER A 246 -7.42 -6.58 -19.44
N ARG A 247 -8.00 -5.64 -20.20
CA ARG A 247 -7.24 -4.58 -20.90
C ARG A 247 -6.51 -3.65 -19.94
N GLN A 248 -7.13 -3.29 -18.81
CA GLN A 248 -6.47 -2.47 -17.79
C GLN A 248 -5.30 -3.22 -17.14
N HIS A 249 -5.44 -4.52 -16.89
CA HIS A 249 -4.35 -5.35 -16.38
C HIS A 249 -3.18 -5.47 -17.36
N GLU A 250 -3.47 -5.66 -18.65
CA GLU A 250 -2.44 -5.74 -19.70
C GLU A 250 -1.64 -4.43 -19.80
N ARG A 251 -2.34 -3.28 -19.79
CA ARG A 251 -1.69 -1.95 -19.75
C ARG A 251 -0.84 -1.74 -18.49
N ALA A 252 -1.36 -2.13 -17.32
CA ALA A 252 -0.64 -1.99 -16.05
C ALA A 252 0.64 -2.82 -16.04
N THR A 253 0.59 -4.05 -16.55
CA THR A 253 1.77 -4.92 -16.69
C THR A 253 2.79 -4.31 -17.64
N GLY A 254 2.35 -3.77 -18.78
CA GLY A 254 3.23 -3.05 -19.70
C GLY A 254 3.91 -1.82 -19.09
N TYR A 255 3.23 -1.08 -18.21
CA TYR A 255 3.86 0.03 -17.47
C TYR A 255 4.89 -0.45 -16.44
N LEU A 256 4.65 -1.58 -15.77
CA LEU A 256 5.62 -2.16 -14.83
C LEU A 256 6.90 -2.62 -15.53
N GLU A 257 6.80 -3.10 -16.77
CA GLU A 257 7.96 -3.45 -17.60
C GLU A 257 8.84 -2.23 -17.89
N LEU A 258 8.24 -1.16 -18.40
CA LEU A 258 8.96 0.10 -18.65
C LEU A 258 9.57 0.69 -17.37
N LEU A 259 8.87 0.57 -16.23
CA LEU A 259 9.38 1.02 -14.95
C LEU A 259 10.58 0.20 -14.49
N ALA A 260 10.58 -1.12 -14.70
CA ALA A 260 11.72 -1.97 -14.36
C ALA A 260 12.95 -1.60 -15.19
N GLU A 261 12.79 -1.36 -16.50
CA GLU A 261 13.89 -0.91 -17.37
C GLU A 261 14.48 0.44 -16.91
N LEU A 262 13.60 1.42 -16.67
CA LEU A 262 14.01 2.74 -16.18
C LEU A 262 14.69 2.63 -14.81
N PHE A 263 14.17 1.77 -13.93
CA PHE A 263 14.69 1.55 -12.59
C PHE A 263 16.13 1.04 -12.62
N VAL A 264 16.43 0.06 -13.47
CA VAL A 264 17.80 -0.47 -13.65
C VAL A 264 18.76 0.66 -14.02
N VAL A 265 18.39 1.49 -15.00
CA VAL A 265 19.23 2.64 -15.43
C VAL A 265 19.44 3.62 -14.27
N LEU A 266 18.37 3.93 -13.53
CA LEU A 266 18.38 4.89 -12.43
C LEU A 266 19.25 4.44 -11.24
N LEU A 267 19.42 3.13 -11.03
CA LEU A 267 20.28 2.55 -9.99
C LEU A 267 21.74 2.42 -10.40
N VAL A 268 21.99 2.08 -11.66
CA VAL A 268 23.35 1.86 -12.17
C VAL A 268 24.07 3.19 -12.39
N LEU A 269 23.35 4.24 -12.85
CA LEU A 269 23.94 5.54 -13.15
C LEU A 269 24.65 6.18 -11.94
N PRO A 270 24.08 6.22 -10.72
CA PRO A 270 24.76 6.77 -9.55
C PRO A 270 26.05 6.04 -9.20
N ALA A 271 26.09 4.71 -9.35
CA ALA A 271 27.32 3.93 -9.15
C ALA A 271 28.38 4.30 -10.19
N LEU A 272 27.98 4.51 -11.45
CA LEU A 272 28.87 4.99 -12.52
C LEU A 272 29.37 6.41 -12.24
N VAL A 273 28.51 7.32 -11.78
CA VAL A 273 28.90 8.70 -11.40
C VAL A 273 29.93 8.66 -10.29
N VAL A 274 29.72 7.83 -9.26
CA VAL A 274 30.68 7.69 -8.15
C VAL A 274 32.01 7.15 -8.66
N LEU A 275 32.01 6.16 -9.55
CA LEU A 275 33.21 5.68 -10.22
C LEU A 275 33.93 6.81 -10.98
N ILE A 276 33.21 7.53 -11.84
CA ILE A 276 33.78 8.63 -12.66
C ILE A 276 34.36 9.72 -11.77
N VAL A 277 33.65 10.15 -10.73
CA VAL A 277 34.13 11.21 -9.83
C VAL A 277 35.32 10.74 -9.01
N THR A 278 35.38 9.46 -8.66
CA THR A 278 36.55 8.89 -7.97
C THR A 278 37.77 8.90 -8.89
N VAL A 279 37.62 8.51 -10.15
CA VAL A 279 38.71 8.54 -11.16
C VAL A 279 39.12 9.98 -11.50
N MET A 280 38.14 10.85 -11.78
CA MET A 280 38.36 12.26 -12.11
C MET A 280 38.98 13.05 -10.96
N GLY A 281 38.72 12.64 -9.72
CA GLY A 281 39.31 13.21 -8.52
C GLY A 281 40.85 13.16 -8.47
N ILE A 282 41.47 12.33 -9.31
CA ILE A 282 42.93 12.27 -9.52
C ILE A 282 43.39 13.38 -10.46
N LEU A 283 42.61 13.66 -11.51
CA LEU A 283 42.92 14.65 -12.55
C LEU A 283 42.51 16.07 -12.15
N ALA A 284 41.54 16.21 -11.24
CA ALA A 284 40.98 17.49 -10.81
C ALA A 284 41.02 17.63 -9.27
N PRO A 285 42.11 18.17 -8.70
CA PRO A 285 42.27 18.35 -7.24
C PRO A 285 41.17 19.22 -6.60
N GLY A 286 40.55 20.13 -7.37
CA GLY A 286 39.45 20.98 -6.89
C GLY A 286 38.22 20.23 -6.38
N LEU A 287 38.04 18.95 -6.75
CA LEU A 287 36.96 18.10 -6.19
C LEU A 287 37.22 17.65 -4.74
N SER A 288 38.45 17.84 -4.26
CA SER A 288 38.90 17.51 -2.91
C SER A 288 38.92 18.72 -1.98
N GLU A 289 38.64 19.93 -2.49
CA GLU A 289 38.59 21.14 -1.67
C GLU A 289 37.46 21.07 -0.62
N PRO A 290 37.73 21.53 0.61
CA PRO A 290 36.72 21.61 1.66
C PRO A 290 35.72 22.72 1.34
N VAL A 291 34.45 22.33 1.27
CA VAL A 291 33.28 23.20 1.14
C VAL A 291 32.63 23.32 2.50
N ALA A 292 32.46 24.55 2.98
CA ALA A 292 31.71 24.83 4.20
C ALA A 292 30.22 24.56 3.96
N THR A 293 29.69 23.55 4.63
CA THR A 293 28.25 23.28 4.69
C THR A 293 27.74 23.69 6.07
N PRO A 294 26.44 23.99 6.25
CA PRO A 294 25.87 24.34 7.57
C PRO A 294 26.02 23.23 8.63
N LEU A 295 26.47 22.03 8.26
CA LEU A 295 26.72 20.88 9.13
C LEU A 295 28.21 20.58 9.34
N GLY A 296 29.12 21.38 8.78
CA GLY A 296 30.58 21.23 8.86
C GLY A 296 31.29 21.31 7.52
N GLU A 297 32.63 21.19 7.51
CA GLU A 297 33.42 21.15 6.28
C GLU A 297 33.35 19.76 5.63
N THR A 298 32.95 19.70 4.36
CA THR A 298 32.88 18.46 3.57
C THR A 298 33.50 18.67 2.18
N THR A 299 33.95 17.62 1.50
CA THR A 299 34.53 17.77 0.15
C THR A 299 33.45 17.65 -0.93
N VAL A 300 33.65 18.31 -2.09
CA VAL A 300 32.73 18.18 -3.25
C VAL A 300 32.48 16.72 -3.62
N ARG A 301 33.54 15.90 -3.64
CA ARG A 301 33.43 14.44 -3.86
C ARG A 301 32.51 13.76 -2.84
N ALA A 302 32.61 14.11 -1.56
CA ALA A 302 31.76 13.51 -0.52
C ALA A 302 30.29 13.86 -0.72
N ILE A 303 30.00 15.12 -1.09
CA ILE A 303 28.65 15.58 -1.40
C ILE A 303 28.08 14.78 -2.57
N VAL A 304 28.85 14.57 -3.64
CA VAL A 304 28.39 13.78 -4.80
C VAL A 304 28.13 12.32 -4.42
N VAL A 305 29.02 11.67 -3.65
CA VAL A 305 28.84 10.28 -3.25
C VAL A 305 27.60 10.09 -2.36
N TYR A 306 27.48 10.88 -1.29
CA TYR A 306 26.35 10.75 -0.38
C TYR A 306 25.05 11.24 -1.03
N GLY A 307 25.13 12.23 -1.91
CA GLY A 307 24.03 12.66 -2.77
C GLY A 307 23.55 11.54 -3.71
N SER A 308 24.47 10.80 -4.33
CA SER A 308 24.17 9.60 -5.12
C SER A 308 23.51 8.51 -4.28
N ALA A 309 24.00 8.23 -3.08
CA ALA A 309 23.38 7.26 -2.17
C ALA A 309 21.95 7.67 -1.77
N ALA A 310 21.75 8.95 -1.42
CA ALA A 310 20.44 9.49 -1.09
C ALA A 310 19.48 9.46 -2.29
N PHE A 311 19.98 9.80 -3.48
CA PHE A 311 19.22 9.72 -4.73
C PHE A 311 18.79 8.28 -5.02
N VAL A 312 19.69 7.30 -4.87
CA VAL A 312 19.37 5.88 -5.04
C VAL A 312 18.28 5.41 -4.07
N MET A 313 18.37 5.79 -2.79
CA MET A 313 17.30 5.46 -1.83
C MET A 313 15.96 6.10 -2.20
N ALA A 314 15.98 7.37 -2.60
CA ALA A 314 14.78 8.09 -3.01
C ALA A 314 14.16 7.47 -4.28
N ALA A 315 14.98 7.13 -5.26
CA ALA A 315 14.60 6.41 -6.47
C ALA A 315 14.01 5.03 -6.14
N GLY A 316 14.65 4.28 -5.23
CA GLY A 316 14.15 3.01 -4.71
C GLY A 316 12.79 3.10 -4.06
N LEU A 317 12.60 4.07 -3.16
CA LEU A 317 11.32 4.32 -2.50
C LEU A 317 10.25 4.78 -3.49
N LEU A 318 10.59 5.66 -4.43
CA LEU A 318 9.68 6.12 -5.48
C LEU A 318 9.25 4.95 -6.36
N ALA A 319 10.18 4.11 -6.81
CA ALA A 319 9.89 2.94 -7.62
C ALA A 319 8.99 1.95 -6.85
N ALA A 320 9.34 1.64 -5.60
CA ALA A 320 8.53 0.79 -4.72
C ALA A 320 7.11 1.35 -4.51
N PHE A 321 6.98 2.67 -4.33
CA PHE A 321 5.70 3.35 -4.22
C PHE A 321 4.90 3.25 -5.52
N VAL A 322 5.49 3.56 -6.67
CA VAL A 322 4.83 3.49 -7.96
C VAL A 322 4.36 2.06 -8.25
N VAL A 323 5.21 1.05 -8.03
CA VAL A 323 4.84 -0.37 -8.15
C VAL A 323 3.68 -0.72 -7.23
N ALA A 324 3.72 -0.31 -5.95
CA ALA A 324 2.63 -0.53 -5.01
C ALA A 324 1.31 0.12 -5.44
N THR A 325 1.37 1.26 -6.14
CA THR A 325 0.17 1.96 -6.64
C THR A 325 -0.37 1.39 -7.96
N LEU A 326 0.50 0.88 -8.83
CA LEU A 326 0.12 0.30 -10.13
C LEU A 326 -0.30 -1.16 -10.01
N ARG A 327 0.09 -1.85 -8.93
CA ARG A 327 -0.36 -3.22 -8.66
C ARG A 327 -1.88 -3.24 -8.52
N PRO A 328 -2.60 -4.11 -9.25
CA PRO A 328 -4.04 -4.19 -9.14
C PRO A 328 -4.51 -4.55 -7.73
N ARG A 329 -5.45 -3.77 -7.18
CA ARG A 329 -5.94 -3.92 -5.78
C ARG A 329 -6.72 -5.21 -5.53
N ASN A 330 -7.41 -5.75 -6.54
CA ASN A 330 -8.11 -7.05 -6.49
C ASN A 330 -7.20 -8.26 -6.23
N THR A 331 -5.89 -8.04 -6.20
CA THR A 331 -4.87 -9.07 -5.97
C THR A 331 -3.83 -8.60 -4.95
N ALA A 332 -4.14 -7.54 -4.19
CA ALA A 332 -3.34 -7.10 -3.06
C ALA A 332 -3.21 -8.29 -2.10
N ALA A 333 -2.00 -8.52 -1.60
CA ALA A 333 -1.77 -9.56 -0.61
C ALA A 333 -2.74 -9.34 0.57
N PRO A 334 -3.24 -10.41 1.23
CA PRO A 334 -4.07 -10.28 2.41
C PRO A 334 -3.45 -9.25 3.35
N SER A 335 -4.23 -8.27 3.80
CA SER A 335 -3.74 -7.32 4.79
C SER A 335 -3.55 -8.08 6.10
N TYR A 336 -2.32 -8.45 6.41
CA TYR A 336 -1.99 -9.07 7.69
C TYR A 336 -2.04 -8.00 8.77
N GLY A 337 -3.23 -7.79 9.33
CA GLY A 337 -3.47 -6.92 10.46
C GLY A 337 -2.91 -7.52 11.75
N LEU A 338 -2.71 -6.67 12.77
CA LEU A 338 -2.46 -7.14 14.12
C LEU A 338 -3.76 -7.73 14.70
N PRO A 339 -3.73 -8.95 15.25
CA PRO A 339 -4.89 -9.50 15.94
C PRO A 339 -5.27 -8.70 17.17
N ASP A 340 -6.55 -8.78 17.56
CA ASP A 340 -7.04 -8.16 18.78
C ASP A 340 -6.55 -8.91 20.02
N GLY A 341 -5.78 -8.22 20.87
CA GLY A 341 -5.33 -8.71 22.17
C GLY A 341 -3.90 -9.26 22.19
N PRO A 342 -3.21 -9.15 23.35
CA PRO A 342 -1.78 -9.46 23.45
C PRO A 342 -1.46 -10.95 23.27
N VAL A 343 -2.34 -11.84 23.73
CA VAL A 343 -2.15 -13.29 23.60
C VAL A 343 -2.25 -13.72 22.13
N ALA A 344 -3.24 -13.19 21.41
CA ALA A 344 -3.41 -13.47 19.99
C ALA A 344 -2.17 -13.04 19.20
N ILE A 345 -1.64 -11.85 19.46
CA ILE A 345 -0.40 -11.33 18.86
C ILE A 345 0.78 -12.28 19.12
N LEU A 346 0.96 -12.77 20.34
CA LEU A 346 2.05 -13.68 20.71
C LEU A 346 1.93 -15.02 19.97
N THR A 347 0.73 -15.60 19.91
CA THR A 347 0.49 -16.88 19.23
C THR A 347 0.64 -16.78 17.71
N SER A 348 0.40 -15.60 17.13
CA SER A 348 0.48 -15.38 15.68
C SER A 348 1.87 -14.97 15.18
N ILE A 349 2.89 -14.82 16.04
CA ILE A 349 4.26 -14.48 15.62
C ILE A 349 4.80 -15.36 14.47
N PRO A 350 4.69 -16.71 14.50
CA PRO A 350 5.28 -17.54 13.45
C PRO A 350 4.48 -17.53 12.13
N SER A 351 3.24 -17.05 12.14
CA SER A 351 2.30 -17.13 11.02
C SER A 351 1.79 -15.79 10.51
N ASN A 352 1.98 -14.70 11.26
CA ASN A 352 1.55 -13.35 10.91
C ASN A 352 2.76 -12.39 10.86
N PRO A 353 3.06 -11.79 9.69
CA PRO A 353 4.21 -10.91 9.53
C PRO A 353 4.11 -9.60 10.34
N ALA A 354 2.92 -9.09 10.63
CA ALA A 354 2.75 -7.90 11.46
C ALA A 354 3.14 -8.18 12.92
N SER A 355 2.73 -9.33 13.45
CA SER A 355 3.12 -9.79 14.78
C SER A 355 4.62 -10.09 14.86
N ALA A 356 5.18 -10.71 13.81
CA ALA A 356 6.63 -10.93 13.70
C ALA A 356 7.41 -9.61 13.71
N LEU A 357 6.94 -8.59 12.97
CA LEU A 357 7.58 -7.28 12.93
C LEU A 357 7.59 -6.64 14.32
N LEU A 358 6.45 -6.63 15.01
CA LEU A 358 6.35 -6.10 16.37
C LEU A 358 7.30 -6.82 17.35
N ALA A 359 7.40 -8.14 17.24
CA ALA A 359 8.30 -8.94 18.09
C ALA A 359 9.79 -8.73 17.76
N CYS A 360 10.14 -8.56 16.48
CA CYS A 360 11.53 -8.41 16.05
C CYS A 360 12.08 -6.98 16.22
N MET A 361 11.23 -5.95 16.23
CA MET A 361 11.66 -4.55 16.43
C MET A 361 12.54 -4.33 17.69
N PRO A 362 12.14 -4.76 18.91
CA PRO A 362 12.99 -4.58 20.09
C PRO A 362 14.32 -5.34 19.98
N LEU A 363 14.32 -6.52 19.35
CA LEU A 363 15.55 -7.27 19.08
C LEU A 363 16.50 -6.48 18.16
N GLY A 364 15.98 -5.82 17.13
CA GLY A 364 16.75 -4.94 16.26
C GLY A 364 17.41 -3.78 17.01
N VAL A 365 16.70 -3.16 17.96
CA VAL A 365 17.25 -2.09 18.82
C VAL A 365 18.37 -2.60 19.72
N VAL A 366 18.19 -3.78 20.33
CA VAL A 366 19.22 -4.41 21.16
C VAL A 366 20.48 -4.73 20.35
N VAL A 367 20.31 -5.27 19.14
CA VAL A 367 21.44 -5.53 18.23
C VAL A 367 22.12 -4.22 17.79
N ALA A 368 21.35 -3.17 17.49
CA ALA A 368 21.91 -1.87 17.15
C ALA A 368 22.76 -1.31 18.30
N ALA A 369 22.26 -1.36 19.55
CA ALA A 369 22.99 -0.92 20.73
C ALA A 369 24.27 -1.75 20.96
N GLY A 370 24.18 -3.07 20.80
CA GLY A 370 25.33 -3.98 20.88
C GLY A 370 26.41 -3.66 19.84
N LEU A 371 26.03 -3.55 18.57
CA LEU A 371 26.97 -3.20 17.49
C LEU A 371 27.60 -1.81 17.68
N TRP A 372 26.81 -0.83 18.14
CA TRP A 372 27.33 0.50 18.47
C TRP A 372 28.37 0.44 19.60
N SER A 373 28.09 -0.33 20.66
CA SER A 373 29.02 -0.49 21.79
C SER A 373 30.34 -1.19 21.40
N LEU A 374 30.30 -2.03 20.36
CA LEU A 374 31.46 -2.71 19.80
C LEU A 374 32.27 -1.83 18.82
N GLY A 375 31.85 -0.58 18.60
CA GLY A 375 32.56 0.37 17.73
C GLY A 375 32.34 0.16 16.23
N TYR A 376 31.29 -0.58 15.83
CA TYR A 376 30.93 -0.67 14.42
C TYR A 376 30.53 0.70 13.87
N ARG A 377 30.82 0.93 12.58
CA ARG A 377 30.43 2.17 11.90
C ARG A 377 28.90 2.33 11.88
N PRO A 378 28.36 3.56 11.95
CA PRO A 378 26.91 3.82 12.02
C PRO A 378 26.12 3.16 10.91
N VAL A 379 26.69 3.12 9.70
CA VAL A 379 26.08 2.48 8.52
C VAL A 379 25.90 0.98 8.75
N ASN A 380 26.91 0.27 9.27
CA ASN A 380 26.82 -1.16 9.56
C ASN A 380 25.86 -1.43 10.73
N VAL A 381 25.84 -0.57 11.75
CA VAL A 381 24.88 -0.66 12.86
C VAL A 381 23.44 -0.60 12.33
N ALA A 382 23.14 0.39 11.47
CA ALA A 382 21.82 0.55 10.87
C ALA A 382 21.44 -0.62 9.95
N LEU A 383 22.34 -1.03 9.06
CA LEU A 383 22.07 -2.09 8.07
C LEU A 383 21.95 -3.47 8.70
N LEU A 384 22.82 -3.83 9.65
CA LEU A 384 22.77 -5.15 10.30
C LEU A 384 21.60 -5.26 11.28
N SER A 385 21.26 -4.19 12.00
CA SER A 385 20.04 -4.17 12.82
C SER A 385 18.77 -4.25 11.96
N TYR A 386 18.74 -3.55 10.82
CA TYR A 386 17.68 -3.69 9.82
C TYR A 386 17.53 -5.14 9.34
N THR A 387 18.63 -5.79 8.95
CA THR A 387 18.62 -7.19 8.49
C THR A 387 18.15 -8.16 9.58
N THR A 388 18.51 -7.90 10.84
CA THR A 388 18.06 -8.70 12.00
C THR A 388 16.55 -8.71 12.14
N VAL A 389 15.88 -7.60 11.80
CA VAL A 389 14.41 -7.50 11.80
C VAL A 389 13.82 -8.03 10.50
N GLY A 390 14.36 -7.61 9.35
CA GLY A 390 13.74 -7.87 8.05
C GLY A 390 13.82 -9.33 7.60
N VAL A 391 14.88 -10.08 7.93
CA VAL A 391 14.99 -11.50 7.54
C VAL A 391 13.94 -12.38 8.23
N PRO A 392 13.78 -12.37 9.57
CA PRO A 392 12.75 -13.17 10.24
C PRO A 392 11.33 -12.81 9.79
N VAL A 393 11.01 -11.51 9.72
CA VAL A 393 9.69 -11.01 9.28
C VAL A 393 9.40 -11.44 7.84
N GLY A 394 10.39 -11.30 6.97
CA GLY A 394 10.33 -11.76 5.60
C GLY A 394 10.11 -13.26 5.46
N LEU A 395 10.79 -14.07 6.28
CA LEU A 395 10.63 -15.53 6.28
C LEU A 395 9.23 -15.95 6.71
N VAL A 396 8.67 -15.32 7.75
CA VAL A 396 7.27 -15.52 8.18
C VAL A 396 6.31 -15.18 7.05
N THR A 397 6.56 -14.07 6.34
CA THR A 397 5.75 -13.64 5.18
C THR A 397 5.74 -14.70 4.08
N VAL A 398 6.91 -15.23 3.69
CA VAL A 398 7.00 -16.27 2.64
C VAL A 398 6.34 -17.57 3.09
N ARG A 399 6.49 -17.96 4.36
CA ARG A 399 5.82 -19.15 4.90
C ARG A 399 4.31 -19.01 4.89
N ARG A 400 3.79 -17.87 5.36
CA ARG A 400 2.36 -17.59 5.36
C ARG A 400 1.81 -17.57 3.93
N ALA A 401 2.50 -16.89 3.03
CA ALA A 401 2.14 -16.83 1.61
C ALA A 401 2.10 -18.21 0.94
N ARG A 402 3.02 -19.13 1.29
CA ARG A 402 3.00 -20.51 0.78
C ARG A 402 1.83 -21.32 1.34
N ALA A 403 1.48 -21.10 2.60
CA ALA A 403 0.32 -21.75 3.21
C ALA A 403 -0.98 -21.28 2.56
N ASP A 404 -1.14 -19.96 2.36
CA ASP A 404 -2.31 -19.38 1.69
C ASP A 404 -2.40 -19.84 0.22
N ASP A 405 -1.28 -19.89 -0.51
CA ASP A 405 -1.22 -20.42 -1.88
C ASP A 405 -1.57 -21.93 -1.97
N ALA A 406 -1.27 -22.70 -0.93
CA ALA A 406 -1.61 -24.13 -0.87
C ALA A 406 -3.12 -24.29 -0.67
N LYS A 407 -3.70 -23.54 0.28
CA LYS A 407 -5.15 -23.48 0.49
C LYS A 407 -5.89 -23.05 -0.78
N ASP A 408 -5.45 -21.97 -1.44
CA ASP A 408 -6.07 -21.48 -2.68
C ASP A 408 -6.11 -22.55 -3.79
N ARG A 409 -5.06 -23.38 -3.90
CA ARG A 409 -5.02 -24.49 -4.86
C ARG A 409 -6.03 -25.58 -4.49
N GLU A 410 -6.06 -25.99 -3.23
CA GLU A 410 -6.93 -27.07 -2.74
C GLU A 410 -8.41 -26.66 -2.69
N ILE A 411 -8.72 -25.35 -2.58
CA ILE A 411 -10.09 -24.84 -2.72
C ILE A 411 -10.65 -25.15 -4.11
N GLN A 412 -9.83 -25.03 -5.16
CA GLN A 412 -10.26 -25.37 -6.51
C GLN A 412 -10.63 -26.85 -6.61
N ASP A 413 -9.80 -27.72 -6.05
CA ASP A 413 -10.02 -29.17 -6.04
C ASP A 413 -11.26 -29.52 -5.19
N PHE A 414 -11.41 -28.89 -4.03
CA PHE A 414 -12.58 -29.03 -3.15
C PHE A 414 -13.87 -28.67 -3.88
N VAL A 415 -13.93 -27.50 -4.51
CA VAL A 415 -15.13 -27.06 -5.22
C VAL A 415 -15.44 -27.97 -6.40
N HIS A 416 -14.43 -28.34 -7.20
CA HIS A 416 -14.63 -29.23 -8.33
C HIS A 416 -15.19 -30.60 -7.89
N ALA A 417 -14.67 -31.14 -6.79
CA ALA A 417 -15.15 -32.39 -6.23
C ALA A 417 -16.57 -32.28 -5.66
N VAL A 418 -16.91 -31.18 -4.97
CA VAL A 418 -18.27 -30.95 -4.47
C VAL A 418 -19.27 -30.77 -5.61
N ALA A 419 -18.93 -29.97 -6.62
CA ALA A 419 -19.74 -29.74 -7.82
C ALA A 419 -20.09 -31.06 -8.51
N GLY A 420 -19.11 -31.94 -8.70
CA GLY A 420 -19.34 -33.26 -9.31
C GLY A 420 -20.31 -34.14 -8.52
N HIS A 421 -20.35 -34.04 -7.20
CA HIS A 421 -21.30 -34.78 -6.37
C HIS A 421 -22.71 -34.16 -6.41
N VAL A 422 -22.81 -32.83 -6.43
CA VAL A 422 -24.08 -32.10 -6.50
C VAL A 422 -24.76 -32.31 -7.85
N ALA A 423 -24.01 -32.28 -8.96
CA ALA A 423 -24.52 -32.60 -10.30
C ALA A 423 -25.04 -34.05 -10.43
N LEU A 424 -24.60 -34.95 -9.54
CA LEU A 424 -25.14 -36.32 -9.44
C LEU A 424 -26.41 -36.40 -8.56
N GLY A 425 -26.99 -35.26 -8.18
CA GLY A 425 -28.20 -35.15 -7.36
C GLY A 425 -27.99 -35.43 -5.87
N ARG A 426 -26.75 -35.48 -5.38
CA ARG A 426 -26.49 -35.69 -3.94
C ARG A 426 -26.74 -34.42 -3.13
N PRO A 427 -27.34 -34.51 -1.93
CA PRO A 427 -27.47 -33.37 -1.04
C PRO A 427 -26.10 -32.75 -0.72
N PHE A 428 -26.02 -31.41 -0.70
CA PHE A 428 -24.79 -30.68 -0.45
C PHE A 428 -24.02 -31.11 0.83
N PRO A 429 -24.66 -31.32 2.00
CA PRO A 429 -23.97 -31.83 3.18
C PRO A 429 -23.32 -33.21 2.97
N GLU A 430 -23.98 -34.08 2.19
CA GLU A 430 -23.44 -35.40 1.85
C GLU A 430 -22.29 -35.29 0.86
N ALA A 431 -22.39 -34.40 -0.14
CA ALA A 431 -21.31 -34.10 -1.07
C ALA A 431 -20.05 -33.63 -0.33
N VAL A 432 -20.19 -32.68 0.61
CA VAL A 432 -19.06 -32.18 1.41
C VAL A 432 -18.45 -33.28 2.29
N ARG A 433 -19.28 -34.13 2.93
CA ARG A 433 -18.79 -35.26 3.72
C ARG A 433 -17.99 -36.26 2.88
N ARG A 434 -18.51 -36.61 1.69
CA ARG A 434 -17.81 -37.50 0.75
C ARG A 434 -16.47 -36.92 0.32
N VAL A 435 -16.43 -35.63 0.01
CA VAL A 435 -15.17 -34.96 -0.34
C VAL A 435 -14.21 -34.93 0.85
N ALA A 436 -14.69 -34.75 2.07
CA ALA A 436 -13.86 -34.79 3.28
C ALA A 436 -13.26 -36.18 3.56
N ASP A 437 -13.98 -37.25 3.21
CA ASP A 437 -13.57 -38.65 3.43
C ASP A 437 -12.72 -39.21 2.28
N ASP A 438 -13.07 -38.88 1.03
CA ASP A 438 -12.57 -39.53 -0.18
C ASP A 438 -11.49 -38.71 -0.93
N VAL A 439 -11.31 -37.41 -0.63
CA VAL A 439 -10.38 -36.52 -1.36
C VAL A 439 -9.25 -35.99 -0.47
N GLU A 440 -8.01 -36.16 -0.92
CA GLU A 440 -6.82 -35.64 -0.24
C GLU A 440 -6.64 -34.13 -0.48
N LEU A 441 -7.25 -33.32 0.39
CA LEU A 441 -7.23 -31.85 0.29
C LEU A 441 -6.10 -31.17 1.08
N GLY A 442 -5.01 -31.88 1.38
CA GLY A 442 -3.77 -31.31 1.97
C GLY A 442 -3.97 -30.27 3.09
N ALA A 443 -3.57 -29.03 2.85
CA ALA A 443 -3.66 -27.90 3.78
C ALA A 443 -5.10 -27.48 4.13
N LEU A 444 -6.10 -27.82 3.32
CA LEU A 444 -7.52 -27.55 3.51
C LEU A 444 -8.26 -28.71 4.22
N ALA A 445 -7.62 -29.87 4.36
CA ALA A 445 -8.26 -31.09 4.91
C ALA A 445 -8.92 -30.85 6.29
N SER A 446 -8.22 -30.20 7.22
CA SER A 446 -8.76 -29.91 8.55
C SER A 446 -9.94 -28.92 8.53
N ASP A 447 -9.88 -27.94 7.62
CA ASP A 447 -10.92 -26.93 7.46
C ASP A 447 -12.20 -27.57 6.90
N VAL A 448 -12.06 -28.46 5.90
CA VAL A 448 -13.14 -29.21 5.24
C VAL A 448 -13.75 -30.27 6.15
N GLN A 449 -12.95 -31.03 6.91
CA GLN A 449 -13.47 -31.98 7.89
C GLN A 449 -14.36 -31.31 8.93
N SER A 450 -13.95 -30.14 9.40
CA SER A 450 -14.76 -29.36 10.33
C SER A 450 -16.03 -28.79 9.68
N LEU A 451 -15.97 -28.42 8.39
CA LEU A 451 -17.16 -28.01 7.65
C LEU A 451 -18.14 -29.19 7.53
N ALA A 452 -17.65 -30.38 7.13
CA ALA A 452 -18.45 -31.60 7.07
C ALA A 452 -19.07 -31.95 8.43
N PHE A 453 -18.32 -31.81 9.52
CA PHE A 453 -18.82 -31.99 10.87
C PHE A 453 -19.89 -30.96 11.28
N THR A 454 -19.69 -29.69 10.92
CA THR A 454 -20.67 -28.64 11.24
C THR A 454 -21.95 -28.82 10.45
N LEU A 455 -21.84 -29.24 9.18
CA LEU A 455 -22.98 -29.55 8.33
C LEU A 455 -23.72 -30.82 8.79
N SER A 456 -23.03 -31.83 9.34
CA SER A 456 -23.68 -33.05 9.85
C SER A 456 -24.48 -32.83 11.14
N LEU A 457 -24.15 -31.80 11.91
CA LEU A 457 -24.93 -31.36 13.07
C LEU A 457 -26.26 -30.66 12.68
N GLY A 458 -26.46 -30.37 11.38
CA GLY A 458 -27.55 -29.53 10.86
C GLY A 458 -28.83 -30.25 10.43
N ASP A 459 -29.02 -31.54 10.74
CA ASP A 459 -30.04 -32.43 10.15
C ASP A 459 -31.52 -32.14 10.52
N SER A 460 -31.84 -30.94 11.04
CA SER A 460 -33.23 -30.57 11.37
C SER A 460 -33.94 -29.92 10.18
N PRO A 461 -35.13 -30.38 9.78
CA PRO A 461 -35.85 -29.83 8.64
C PRO A 461 -36.38 -28.40 8.88
N GLY A 462 -36.39 -27.58 7.83
CA GLY A 462 -36.97 -26.22 7.81
C GLY A 462 -36.01 -25.09 7.42
N ASP A 463 -36.48 -23.85 7.43
CA ASP A 463 -35.71 -22.64 7.06
C ASP A 463 -34.45 -22.45 7.93
N ALA A 464 -34.50 -22.89 9.19
CA ALA A 464 -33.36 -22.92 10.10
C ALA A 464 -32.19 -23.82 9.63
N ALA A 465 -32.37 -24.65 8.60
CA ALA A 465 -31.30 -25.43 7.99
C ALA A 465 -30.51 -24.62 6.94
N ALA A 466 -31.14 -23.68 6.25
CA ALA A 466 -30.47 -22.79 5.29
C ALA A 466 -29.53 -21.82 6.01
N ASP A 467 -30.03 -21.15 7.04
CA ASP A 467 -29.26 -20.24 7.90
C ASP A 467 -28.03 -20.93 8.52
N ARG A 468 -28.20 -22.18 8.99
CA ARG A 468 -27.09 -22.95 9.58
C ARG A 468 -26.06 -23.37 8.54
N ARG A 469 -26.46 -23.70 7.30
CA ARG A 469 -25.52 -23.97 6.21
C ARG A 469 -24.74 -22.72 5.83
N ALA A 470 -25.41 -21.58 5.70
CA ALA A 470 -24.79 -20.30 5.45
C ALA A 470 -23.76 -19.97 6.55
N ALA A 471 -24.12 -20.13 7.83
CA ALA A 471 -23.22 -19.92 8.96
C ALA A 471 -22.03 -20.91 8.98
N ALA A 472 -22.25 -22.19 8.62
CA ALA A 472 -21.17 -23.18 8.54
C ALA A 472 -20.17 -22.86 7.43
N LEU A 473 -20.66 -22.40 6.28
CA LEU A 473 -19.84 -21.94 5.16
C LEU A 473 -19.09 -20.65 5.49
N ASP A 474 -19.73 -19.69 6.17
CA ASP A 474 -19.07 -18.46 6.65
C ASP A 474 -17.95 -18.76 7.65
N GLN A 475 -18.19 -19.68 8.59
CA GLN A 475 -17.16 -20.16 9.51
C GLN A 475 -16.04 -20.91 8.79
N PHE A 476 -16.34 -21.63 7.69
CA PHE A 476 -15.32 -22.25 6.85
C PHE A 476 -14.47 -21.20 6.15
N VAL A 477 -15.08 -20.18 5.53
CA VAL A 477 -14.38 -19.06 4.92
C VAL A 477 -13.46 -18.36 5.91
N GLY A 478 -13.94 -18.04 7.11
CA GLY A 478 -13.14 -17.40 8.15
C GLY A 478 -11.95 -18.23 8.65
N ARG A 479 -12.05 -19.57 8.63
CA ARG A 479 -10.95 -20.48 9.02
C ARG A 479 -9.94 -20.70 7.90
N VAL A 480 -10.42 -20.78 6.66
CA VAL A 480 -9.56 -20.84 5.47
C VAL A 480 -8.76 -19.54 5.38
N GLY A 481 -9.43 -18.40 5.55
CA GLY A 481 -8.81 -17.08 5.73
C GLY A 481 -8.06 -16.58 4.51
N THR A 482 -8.48 -16.99 3.31
CA THR A 482 -7.92 -16.51 2.05
C THR A 482 -8.96 -15.69 1.27
N PRO A 483 -8.54 -14.62 0.55
CA PRO A 483 -9.48 -13.82 -0.24
C PRO A 483 -10.16 -14.61 -1.36
N MET A 484 -9.54 -15.72 -1.81
CA MET A 484 -10.16 -16.59 -2.80
C MET A 484 -11.35 -17.33 -2.19
N ALA A 485 -11.20 -17.88 -0.97
CA ALA A 485 -12.29 -18.53 -0.24
C ALA A 485 -13.47 -17.56 0.00
N GLU A 486 -13.18 -16.35 0.46
CA GLU A 486 -14.18 -15.30 0.69
C GLU A 486 -14.97 -14.98 -0.58
N GLN A 487 -14.28 -14.81 -1.71
CA GLN A 487 -14.92 -14.44 -2.97
C GLN A 487 -15.71 -15.61 -3.59
N THR A 488 -15.21 -16.84 -3.48
CA THR A 488 -15.77 -17.98 -4.21
C THR A 488 -16.85 -18.69 -3.40
N ILE A 489 -16.61 -18.93 -2.12
CA ILE A 489 -17.58 -19.63 -1.26
C ILE A 489 -18.72 -18.70 -0.85
N GLY A 490 -18.46 -17.39 -0.74
CA GLY A 490 -19.52 -16.38 -0.56
C GLY A 490 -20.59 -16.43 -1.66
N LEU A 491 -20.20 -16.77 -2.90
CA LEU A 491 -21.15 -16.98 -4.01
C LEU A 491 -22.13 -18.12 -3.70
N VAL A 492 -21.61 -19.24 -3.18
CA VAL A 492 -22.40 -20.43 -2.85
C VAL A 492 -23.33 -20.15 -1.68
N VAL A 493 -22.86 -19.42 -0.66
CA VAL A 493 -23.65 -19.08 0.52
C VAL A 493 -24.95 -18.40 0.14
N GLY A 494 -24.90 -17.28 -0.58
CA GLY A 494 -26.15 -16.56 -0.89
C GLY A 494 -26.93 -17.14 -2.05
N ALA A 495 -26.32 -17.89 -2.96
CA ALA A 495 -27.08 -18.58 -4.01
C ALA A 495 -27.93 -19.73 -3.40
N LEU A 496 -27.33 -20.57 -2.55
CA LEU A 496 -28.05 -21.62 -1.83
C LEU A 496 -29.12 -21.08 -0.87
N ASP A 497 -28.95 -19.87 -0.32
CA ASP A 497 -29.95 -19.19 0.51
C ASP A 497 -31.17 -18.75 -0.30
N THR A 498 -30.94 -18.22 -1.51
CA THR A 498 -32.01 -17.78 -2.44
C THR A 498 -32.71 -18.92 -3.20
N GLY A 499 -32.31 -20.17 -2.97
CA GLY A 499 -32.92 -21.35 -3.59
C GLY A 499 -32.58 -21.55 -5.07
N SER A 500 -31.49 -20.95 -5.58
CA SER A 500 -31.00 -21.19 -6.94
C SER A 500 -30.59 -22.65 -7.15
N ASP A 501 -30.65 -23.14 -8.40
CA ASP A 501 -30.21 -24.50 -8.73
C ASP A 501 -28.75 -24.71 -8.32
N ALA A 502 -28.52 -25.69 -7.44
CA ALA A 502 -27.19 -25.96 -6.91
C ALA A 502 -26.22 -26.33 -8.03
N GLU A 503 -26.68 -27.00 -9.09
CA GLU A 503 -25.85 -27.36 -10.24
C GLU A 503 -25.32 -26.10 -10.96
N ASP A 504 -26.20 -25.17 -11.31
CA ASP A 504 -25.83 -23.91 -11.99
C ASP A 504 -24.90 -23.03 -11.14
N VAL A 505 -25.11 -23.01 -9.82
CA VAL A 505 -24.25 -22.28 -8.88
C VAL A 505 -22.85 -22.86 -8.86
N PHE A 506 -22.72 -24.18 -8.75
CA PHE A 506 -21.42 -24.84 -8.69
C PHE A 506 -20.69 -24.83 -10.05
N GLU A 507 -21.40 -24.90 -11.19
CA GLU A 507 -20.82 -24.73 -12.52
C GLU A 507 -20.23 -23.32 -12.69
N THR A 508 -20.99 -22.30 -12.30
CA THR A 508 -20.53 -20.91 -12.36
C THR A 508 -19.34 -20.69 -11.42
N LEU A 509 -19.40 -21.27 -10.23
CA LEU A 509 -18.32 -21.22 -9.25
C LEU A 509 -17.03 -21.85 -9.77
N GLN A 510 -17.12 -23.02 -10.41
CA GLN A 510 -15.97 -23.69 -10.99
C GLN A 510 -15.31 -22.84 -12.08
N THR A 511 -16.13 -22.22 -12.95
CA THR A 511 -15.64 -21.31 -13.99
C THR A 511 -14.95 -20.09 -13.39
N GLU A 512 -15.54 -19.47 -12.37
CA GLU A 512 -14.98 -18.31 -11.67
C GLU A 512 -13.68 -18.64 -10.95
N ILE A 513 -13.64 -19.74 -10.20
CA ILE A 513 -12.44 -20.23 -9.50
C ILE A 513 -11.30 -20.49 -10.47
N GLY A 514 -11.59 -21.15 -11.59
CA GLY A 514 -10.60 -21.40 -12.64
C GLY A 514 -10.02 -20.08 -13.17
N GLN A 515 -10.88 -19.12 -13.51
CA GLN A 515 -10.44 -17.80 -14.00
C GLN A 515 -9.61 -17.05 -12.95
N LEU A 516 -10.07 -16.99 -11.70
CA LEU A 516 -9.36 -16.31 -10.61
C LEU A 516 -7.99 -16.93 -10.31
N TYR A 517 -7.92 -18.27 -10.30
CA TYR A 517 -6.66 -18.99 -10.09
C TYR A 517 -5.66 -18.71 -11.23
N HIS A 518 -6.10 -18.83 -12.49
CA HIS A 518 -5.25 -18.55 -13.64
C HIS A 518 -4.80 -17.09 -13.70
N LEU A 519 -5.68 -16.14 -13.37
CA LEU A 519 -5.37 -14.72 -13.29
C LEU A 519 -4.30 -14.42 -12.22
N ARG A 520 -4.47 -14.95 -11.00
CA ARG A 520 -3.47 -14.80 -9.93
C ARG A 520 -2.13 -15.40 -10.33
N LYS A 521 -2.15 -16.57 -10.97
CA LYS A 521 -0.95 -17.27 -11.43
C LYS A 521 -0.22 -16.50 -12.53
N SER A 522 -0.94 -15.96 -13.52
CA SER A 522 -0.34 -15.20 -14.63
C SER A 522 0.30 -13.90 -14.14
N ILE A 523 -0.40 -13.14 -13.29
CA ILE A 523 0.12 -11.90 -12.68
C ILE A 523 1.37 -12.20 -11.86
N ARG A 524 1.33 -13.25 -11.02
CA ARG A 524 2.51 -13.65 -10.24
C ARG A 524 3.69 -14.00 -11.14
N SER A 525 3.45 -14.75 -12.22
CA SER A 525 4.50 -15.09 -13.19
C SER A 525 5.10 -13.84 -13.85
N ALA A 526 4.27 -12.86 -14.22
CA ALA A 526 4.74 -11.61 -14.79
C ALA A 526 5.57 -10.79 -13.79
N LEU A 527 5.11 -10.71 -12.52
CA LEU A 527 5.80 -9.96 -11.48
C LEU A 527 7.12 -10.59 -11.02
N LEU A 528 7.25 -11.92 -11.07
CA LEU A 528 8.49 -12.63 -10.71
C LEU A 528 9.68 -12.25 -11.59
N VAL A 529 9.44 -11.87 -12.86
CA VAL A 529 10.49 -11.38 -13.76
C VAL A 529 11.13 -10.12 -13.18
N TYR A 530 10.34 -9.21 -12.59
CA TYR A 530 10.87 -7.99 -11.98
C TYR A 530 11.70 -8.25 -10.72
N VAL A 531 11.32 -9.25 -9.92
CA VAL A 531 12.15 -9.71 -8.79
C VAL A 531 13.50 -10.18 -9.30
N ALA A 532 13.51 -10.96 -10.37
CA ALA A 532 14.74 -11.46 -10.99
C ALA A 532 15.62 -10.29 -11.49
N VAL A 533 15.03 -9.33 -12.20
CA VAL A 533 15.74 -8.12 -12.68
C VAL A 533 16.35 -7.31 -11.52
N GLY A 534 15.62 -7.11 -10.43
CA GLY A 534 16.12 -6.42 -9.25
C GLY A 534 17.32 -7.11 -8.61
N TRP A 535 17.27 -8.45 -8.49
CA TRP A 535 18.37 -9.26 -7.94
C TRP A 535 19.58 -9.32 -8.87
N THR A 536 19.39 -9.52 -10.17
CA THR A 536 20.50 -9.56 -11.13
C THR A 536 21.22 -8.23 -11.20
N THR A 537 20.48 -7.11 -11.22
CA THR A 537 21.05 -5.75 -11.18
C THR A 537 21.83 -5.52 -9.89
N ALA A 538 21.28 -5.92 -8.74
CA ALA A 538 21.96 -5.80 -7.45
C ALA A 538 23.27 -6.59 -7.41
N LEU A 539 23.25 -7.87 -7.80
CA LEU A 539 24.45 -8.73 -7.83
C LEU A 539 25.49 -8.23 -8.83
N LEU A 540 25.06 -7.73 -9.99
CA LEU A 540 25.95 -7.11 -10.98
C LEU A 540 26.64 -5.87 -10.39
N VAL A 541 25.90 -4.98 -9.72
CA VAL A 541 26.47 -3.78 -9.09
C VAL A 541 27.44 -4.14 -7.97
N ILE A 542 27.13 -5.16 -7.14
CA ILE A 542 28.08 -5.69 -6.14
C ILE A 542 29.36 -6.14 -6.85
N GLY A 543 29.25 -6.98 -7.88
CA GLY A 543 30.40 -7.51 -8.62
C GLY A 543 31.27 -6.42 -9.24
N ILE A 544 30.66 -5.45 -9.93
CA ILE A 544 31.37 -4.31 -10.53
C ILE A 544 32.06 -3.48 -9.44
N THR A 545 31.37 -3.18 -8.34
CA THR A 545 31.94 -2.32 -7.30
C THR A 545 33.11 -3.00 -6.59
N VAL A 546 33.01 -4.30 -6.31
CA VAL A 546 34.11 -5.09 -5.73
C VAL A 546 35.29 -5.14 -6.69
N ALA A 547 35.05 -5.42 -7.98
CA ALA A 547 36.10 -5.45 -9.00
C ALA A 547 36.82 -4.10 -9.12
N VAL A 548 36.09 -2.99 -9.12
CA VAL A 548 36.67 -1.63 -9.11
C VAL A 548 37.53 -1.42 -7.86
N ASN A 549 37.03 -1.77 -6.67
CA ASN A 549 37.78 -1.57 -5.44
C ASN A 549 39.07 -2.38 -5.38
N VAL A 550 39.06 -3.61 -5.92
CA VAL A 550 40.23 -4.49 -5.93
C VAL A 550 41.23 -4.11 -7.02
N TYR A 551 40.78 -3.90 -8.26
CA TYR A 551 41.69 -3.70 -9.39
C TYR A 551 42.05 -2.23 -9.62
N VAL A 552 41.07 -1.33 -9.59
CA VAL A 552 41.26 0.07 -10.01
C VAL A 552 41.94 0.87 -8.90
N LEU A 553 41.49 0.74 -7.65
CA LEU A 553 42.10 1.46 -6.54
C LEU A 553 43.53 0.97 -6.25
N ASP A 554 43.79 -0.33 -6.35
CA ASP A 554 45.14 -0.89 -6.15
C ASP A 554 46.10 -0.45 -7.26
N SER A 555 45.66 -0.44 -8.51
CA SER A 555 46.44 0.08 -9.64
C SER A 555 46.84 1.55 -9.43
N PHE A 556 45.93 2.38 -8.91
CA PHE A 556 46.24 3.78 -8.59
C PHE A 556 47.19 3.92 -7.41
N ALA A 557 47.08 3.09 -6.38
CA ALA A 557 48.04 3.06 -5.28
C ALA A 557 49.44 2.74 -5.79
N GLN A 558 49.57 1.73 -6.66
CA GLN A 558 50.84 1.37 -7.30
C GLN A 558 51.39 2.49 -8.20
N LEU A 559 50.55 3.10 -9.05
CA LEU A 559 50.93 4.24 -9.89
C LEU A 559 51.40 5.45 -9.07
N SER A 560 50.75 5.75 -7.93
CA SER A 560 51.16 6.84 -7.04
C SER A 560 52.53 6.61 -6.39
N SER A 561 52.90 5.36 -6.14
CA SER A 561 54.20 5.00 -5.56
C SER A 561 55.37 5.11 -6.56
N VAL A 562 55.07 4.97 -7.87
CA VAL A 562 56.09 4.99 -8.95
C VAL A 562 56.23 6.37 -9.58
N SER A 563 55.19 7.21 -9.54
CA SER A 563 55.11 8.49 -10.26
C SER A 563 55.78 9.69 -9.57
N GLY A 564 56.45 9.49 -8.42
CA GLY A 564 57.18 10.55 -7.69
C GLY A 564 58.29 11.28 -8.47
N GLY A 565 58.51 10.95 -9.76
CA GLY A 565 59.48 11.60 -10.65
C GLY A 565 58.91 12.27 -11.92
N ALA A 566 57.60 12.25 -12.18
CA ALA A 566 57.02 12.82 -13.40
C ALA A 566 56.24 14.13 -13.14
N ASN A 567 56.56 15.18 -13.92
CA ASN A 567 56.09 16.56 -13.81
C ASN A 567 54.61 16.77 -14.26
N ILE A 568 53.74 15.79 -14.06
CA ILE A 568 52.29 15.93 -14.22
C ILE A 568 51.75 16.23 -12.82
N ALA A 569 50.84 17.20 -12.70
CA ALA A 569 50.23 17.63 -11.43
C ALA A 569 49.31 16.55 -10.82
N PHE A 570 49.89 15.41 -10.46
CA PHE A 570 49.28 14.38 -9.64
C PHE A 570 49.52 14.74 -8.18
N ASP A 571 48.47 14.84 -7.38
CA ASP A 571 48.57 14.87 -5.93
C ASP A 571 48.33 13.44 -5.39
N PRO A 572 49.39 12.71 -4.97
CA PRO A 572 49.26 11.36 -4.43
C PRO A 572 48.43 11.30 -3.15
N SER A 573 48.22 12.43 -2.46
CA SER A 573 47.46 12.51 -1.21
C SER A 573 45.95 12.71 -1.42
N ALA A 574 45.51 12.93 -2.67
CA ALA A 574 44.11 13.18 -3.04
C ALA A 574 43.22 11.92 -2.97
N ILE A 575 43.80 10.71 -2.96
CA ILE A 575 43.09 9.45 -2.77
C ILE A 575 43.51 8.79 -1.47
N LYS A 576 42.52 8.59 -0.58
CA LYS A 576 42.67 7.77 0.62
C LYS A 576 41.90 6.47 0.41
N PRO A 577 42.55 5.33 0.11
CA PRO A 577 41.89 4.10 -0.33
C PRO A 577 40.81 3.62 0.64
N VAL A 578 41.10 3.62 1.95
CA VAL A 578 40.14 3.25 3.00
C VAL A 578 38.87 4.12 3.00
N ARG A 579 39.00 5.41 2.67
CA ARG A 579 37.87 6.35 2.63
C ARG A 579 37.03 6.14 1.38
N GLU A 580 37.67 5.91 0.23
CA GLU A 580 36.95 5.64 -1.03
C GLU A 580 36.27 4.27 -1.00
N GLN A 581 36.92 3.23 -0.46
CA GLN A 581 36.31 1.92 -0.22
C GLN A 581 35.02 2.03 0.59
N HIS A 582 35.06 2.82 1.67
CA HIS A 582 33.87 3.06 2.48
C HIS A 582 32.75 3.79 1.71
N ARG A 583 33.11 4.77 0.88
CA ARG A 583 32.17 5.52 0.05
C ARG A 583 31.49 4.63 -0.99
N PHE A 584 32.25 3.79 -1.68
CA PHE A 584 31.71 2.76 -2.58
C PHE A 584 30.78 1.82 -1.83
N TYR A 585 31.19 1.31 -0.67
CA TYR A 585 30.36 0.44 0.16
C TYR A 585 29.01 1.07 0.53
N VAL A 586 28.99 2.34 0.97
CA VAL A 586 27.74 3.04 1.32
C VAL A 586 26.80 3.14 0.12
N VAL A 587 27.31 3.49 -1.06
CA VAL A 587 26.50 3.60 -2.28
C VAL A 587 25.98 2.23 -2.70
N THR A 588 26.82 1.19 -2.68
CA THR A 588 26.39 -0.19 -2.99
C THR A 588 25.30 -0.66 -2.04
N GLN A 589 25.43 -0.40 -0.74
CA GLN A 589 24.40 -0.77 0.24
C GLN A 589 23.09 0.00 0.03
N ALA A 590 23.16 1.29 -0.31
CA ALA A 590 21.97 2.05 -0.70
C ALA A 590 21.29 1.43 -1.93
N THR A 591 22.07 1.00 -2.94
CA THR A 591 21.57 0.27 -4.11
C THR A 591 20.94 -1.06 -3.71
N MET A 592 21.51 -1.82 -2.77
CA MET A 592 20.95 -3.10 -2.30
C MET A 592 19.59 -2.91 -1.63
N LEU A 593 19.48 -1.91 -0.75
CA LEU A 593 18.21 -1.55 -0.13
C LEU A 593 17.17 -1.17 -1.18
N ALA A 594 17.52 -0.28 -2.12
CA ALA A 594 16.63 0.18 -3.17
C ALA A 594 16.16 -0.98 -4.08
N CYS A 595 17.08 -1.83 -4.57
CA CYS A 595 16.75 -3.00 -5.37
C CYS A 595 15.86 -3.97 -4.61
N GLY A 596 16.12 -4.21 -3.32
CA GLY A 596 15.32 -5.12 -2.52
C GLY A 596 13.93 -4.58 -2.18
N TRP A 597 13.80 -3.27 -1.95
CA TRP A 597 12.48 -2.64 -1.77
C TRP A 597 11.64 -2.77 -3.02
N PHE A 598 12.21 -2.46 -4.19
CA PHE A 598 11.54 -2.65 -5.47
C PHE A 598 11.16 -4.11 -5.71
N ALA A 599 12.12 -5.04 -5.59
CA ALA A 599 11.88 -6.45 -5.87
C ALA A 599 10.77 -7.05 -4.97
N GLY A 600 10.80 -6.78 -3.66
CA GLY A 600 9.79 -7.36 -2.78
C GLY A 600 8.43 -6.66 -2.84
N THR A 601 8.38 -5.35 -3.12
CA THR A 601 7.10 -4.69 -3.41
C THR A 601 6.46 -5.20 -4.69
N ALA A 602 7.26 -5.52 -5.71
CA ALA A 602 6.80 -6.16 -6.94
C ALA A 602 6.29 -7.60 -6.70
N SER A 603 6.90 -8.36 -5.79
CA SER A 603 6.51 -9.75 -5.51
C SER A 603 5.18 -9.86 -4.76
N ARG A 604 5.15 -9.57 -3.44
CA ARG A 604 3.92 -9.67 -2.63
C ARG A 604 3.68 -8.49 -1.69
N GLY A 605 4.54 -7.48 -1.65
CA GLY A 605 4.29 -6.22 -0.94
C GLY A 605 5.35 -5.86 0.10
N ALA A 606 4.99 -5.00 1.06
CA ALA A 606 5.96 -4.37 1.96
C ALA A 606 6.77 -5.35 2.83
N TYR A 607 6.16 -6.41 3.35
CA TYR A 607 6.89 -7.37 4.19
C TYR A 607 7.89 -8.22 3.40
N GLU A 608 7.60 -8.53 2.14
CA GLU A 608 8.55 -9.22 1.27
C GLU A 608 9.66 -8.27 0.78
N ALA A 609 9.35 -6.97 0.67
CA ALA A 609 10.34 -5.91 0.46
C ALA A 609 11.40 -5.89 1.57
N LEU A 610 11.00 -6.11 2.84
CA LEU A 610 11.95 -6.28 3.95
C LEU A 610 12.84 -7.51 3.76
N LEU A 611 12.29 -8.63 3.29
CA LEU A 611 13.08 -9.86 3.05
C LEU A 611 14.16 -9.63 2.00
N HIS A 612 13.78 -9.15 0.81
CA HIS A 612 14.70 -9.00 -0.31
C HIS A 612 15.75 -7.92 -0.06
N SER A 613 15.36 -6.78 0.52
CA SER A 613 16.33 -5.72 0.89
C SER A 613 17.29 -6.18 1.97
N SER A 614 16.82 -6.87 3.02
CA SER A 614 17.70 -7.42 4.05
C SER A 614 18.62 -8.50 3.51
N GLY A 615 18.11 -9.37 2.62
CA GLY A 615 18.89 -10.40 1.95
C GLY A 615 20.01 -9.82 1.09
N LEU A 616 19.72 -8.83 0.26
CA LEU A 616 20.72 -8.16 -0.59
C LEU A 616 21.75 -7.37 0.24
N VAL A 617 21.31 -6.68 1.30
CA VAL A 617 22.23 -5.99 2.23
C VAL A 617 23.19 -6.97 2.90
N LEU A 618 22.67 -8.12 3.35
CA LEU A 618 23.48 -9.17 3.96
C LEU A 618 24.49 -9.75 2.97
N VAL A 619 24.05 -10.06 1.74
CA VAL A 619 24.93 -10.55 0.67
C VAL A 619 26.03 -9.54 0.38
N ALA A 620 25.70 -8.26 0.19
CA ALA A 620 26.70 -7.22 -0.03
C ALA A 620 27.66 -7.08 1.16
N TYR A 621 27.17 -7.15 2.41
CA TYR A 621 28.03 -7.10 3.59
C TYR A 621 29.02 -8.27 3.60
N VAL A 622 28.55 -9.50 3.39
CA VAL A 622 29.38 -10.70 3.37
C VAL A 622 30.42 -10.65 2.25
N VAL A 623 30.03 -10.20 1.05
CA VAL A 623 30.95 -10.09 -0.09
C VAL A 623 32.03 -9.05 0.17
N PHE A 624 31.68 -7.86 0.69
CA PHE A 624 32.66 -6.83 1.02
C PHE A 624 33.58 -7.24 2.18
N ALA A 625 33.04 -7.90 3.21
CA ALA A 625 33.84 -8.45 4.30
C ALA A 625 34.81 -9.53 3.80
N GLY A 626 34.33 -10.45 2.95
CA GLY A 626 35.15 -11.51 2.37
C GLY A 626 36.25 -10.99 1.43
N ALA A 627 36.00 -9.87 0.75
CA ALA A 627 37.00 -9.17 -0.07
C ALA A 627 37.95 -8.27 0.74
N GLY A 628 37.77 -8.15 2.06
CA GLY A 628 38.61 -7.29 2.92
C GLY A 628 38.41 -5.80 2.70
N LEU A 629 37.22 -5.37 2.24
CA LEU A 629 36.92 -3.98 1.88
C LEU A 629 36.24 -3.17 3.00
N ILE A 630 35.92 -3.79 4.14
CA ILE A 630 35.22 -3.16 5.28
C ILE A 630 35.79 -3.51 6.64
#